data_AF-A0A843G1P2-F1
#
_entry.id   AF-A0A843G1P2-F1
#
_cell.length_a   1.000
_cell.length_b   1.000
_cell.length_c   1.000
_cell.angle_alpha   90.00
_cell.angle_beta   90.00
_cell.angle_gamma   90.00
#
_symmetry.space_group_name_H-M   'P 1'
#
loop_
_entity.id
_entity.type
_entity.pdbx_description
1 polymer ?
#
loop_
_entity_poly.entity_id
_entity_poly.type
_entity_poly.pdbx_seq_one_letter_code
_entity_poly.pdbx_strand_id
1 'polypeptide(L)'
;MFLLLILTAGCTQTTNPTPQGTATPTSAGTVTSEKVFVIGVDDAYPPFTYTDANGQVSGFDYDCANLIARDQDIKVIFKSMNREDLLNALKNGEIDIIYSAYSKTPERAESMLFSDVYWVTNKAFAVKTGSELKMEDINRGRAIIGAQAGSTSADWVKTELIDT
;
A
#
# COMPACT_ATOMS: atom_id res chain seq x y z
N MET A 1 -19.02 37.30 29.17
CA MET A 1 -19.35 36.82 30.53
C MET A 1 -20.86 36.86 30.69
N PHE A 2 -21.52 35.77 30.30
CA PHE A 2 -22.92 35.50 30.65
C PHE A 2 -22.95 34.06 31.15
N LEU A 3 -23.08 33.97 32.47
CA LEU A 3 -23.27 32.78 33.27
C LEU A 3 -24.74 32.36 33.08
N LEU A 4 -25.00 31.11 32.69
CA LEU A 4 -26.33 30.53 32.85
C LEU A 4 -26.19 29.17 33.55
N LEU A 5 -26.57 29.22 34.82
CA LEU A 5 -26.68 28.17 35.81
C LEU A 5 -28.08 27.53 35.66
N ILE A 6 -28.17 26.19 35.58
CA ILE A 6 -29.46 25.48 35.69
C ILE A 6 -29.32 24.36 36.75
N LEU A 7 -29.87 24.65 37.94
CA LEU A 7 -30.41 23.72 38.96
C LEU A 7 -31.77 23.19 38.41
N THR A 8 -32.38 22.03 38.72
CA THR A 8 -32.27 20.96 39.73
C THR A 8 -33.28 19.85 39.36
N ALA A 9 -33.05 18.63 39.87
CA ALA A 9 -34.00 17.62 40.40
C ALA A 9 -33.45 16.23 40.04
N GLY A 10 -33.11 15.31 40.95
CA GLY A 10 -33.68 15.03 42.26
C GLY A 10 -34.45 13.70 42.16
N CYS A 11 -33.77 12.57 42.34
CA CYS A 11 -34.41 11.29 42.68
C CYS A 11 -33.53 10.56 43.68
N THR A 12 -33.89 10.71 44.95
CA THR A 12 -33.48 9.89 46.09
C THR A 12 -34.10 8.51 45.94
N GLN A 13 -33.28 7.45 45.96
CA GLN A 13 -33.75 6.10 46.24
C GLN A 13 -33.22 5.65 47.59
N THR A 14 -34.16 5.16 48.37
CA THR A 14 -34.12 4.75 49.76
C THR A 14 -33.27 3.50 49.93
N THR A 15 -32.42 3.50 50.95
CA THR A 15 -31.58 2.37 51.38
C THR A 15 -32.40 1.24 52.00
N ASN A 16 -32.05 0.00 51.68
CA ASN A 16 -32.17 -1.17 52.57
C ASN A 16 -30.96 -2.11 52.32
N PRO A 17 -30.24 -2.59 53.35
CA PRO A 17 -29.05 -3.42 53.17
C PRO A 17 -29.30 -4.93 53.27
N THR A 18 -28.31 -5.71 52.80
CA THR A 18 -27.86 -7.11 53.18
C THR A 18 -28.20 -8.24 52.18
N PRO A 19 -27.38 -9.31 52.01
CA PRO A 19 -25.93 -9.41 51.75
C PRO A 19 -25.55 -10.30 50.52
N GLN A 20 -24.26 -10.26 50.17
CA GLN A 20 -23.44 -11.33 49.56
C GLN A 20 -23.56 -11.66 48.06
N GLY A 21 -22.44 -11.42 47.36
CA GLY A 21 -22.08 -12.00 46.07
C GLY A 21 -20.69 -11.52 45.70
N THR A 22 -19.66 -12.25 46.14
CA THR A 22 -18.26 -11.96 45.81
C THR A 22 -18.09 -12.10 44.30
N ALA A 23 -18.15 -10.97 43.57
CA ALA A 23 -17.83 -10.95 42.16
C ALA A 23 -16.32 -11.19 42.01
N THR A 24 -15.96 -12.42 41.63
CA THR A 24 -14.67 -12.73 41.05
C THR A 24 -14.45 -11.76 39.89
N PRO A 25 -13.33 -11.01 39.81
CA PRO A 25 -13.04 -10.24 38.62
C PRO A 25 -12.77 -11.26 37.51
N THR A 26 -13.76 -11.45 36.63
CA THR A 26 -13.57 -12.11 35.34
C THR A 26 -12.44 -11.36 34.65
N SER A 27 -11.30 -12.03 34.53
CA SER A 27 -10.16 -11.55 33.78
C SER A 27 -10.67 -11.10 32.41
N ALA A 28 -10.62 -9.79 32.15
CA ALA A 28 -10.81 -9.26 30.83
C ALA A 28 -9.72 -9.87 29.96
N GLY A 29 -10.08 -10.92 29.22
CA GLY A 29 -9.19 -11.55 28.26
C GLY A 29 -8.62 -10.45 27.39
N THR A 30 -7.29 -10.33 27.37
CA THR A 30 -6.59 -9.48 26.44
C THR A 30 -6.95 -9.96 25.04
N VAL A 31 -7.89 -9.30 24.38
CA VAL A 31 -8.09 -9.44 22.94
C VAL A 31 -6.88 -8.78 22.29
N THR A 32 -5.79 -9.53 22.14
CA THR A 32 -4.73 -9.13 21.22
C THR A 32 -5.31 -9.26 19.83
N SER A 33 -5.80 -8.17 19.26
CA SER A 33 -6.16 -8.16 17.84
C SER A 33 -4.89 -8.49 17.05
N GLU A 34 -4.86 -9.66 16.41
CA GLU A 34 -3.76 -10.03 15.51
C GLU A 34 -3.61 -8.94 14.44
N LYS A 35 -2.40 -8.37 14.32
CA LYS A 35 -2.12 -7.31 13.36
C LYS A 35 -2.29 -7.86 11.93
N VAL A 36 -3.07 -7.17 11.12
CA VAL A 36 -3.19 -7.42 9.68
C VAL A 36 -2.36 -6.37 8.95
N PHE A 37 -1.42 -6.81 8.11
CA PHE A 37 -0.61 -5.91 7.28
C PHE A 37 -1.33 -5.61 5.97
N VAL A 38 -1.34 -4.35 5.56
CA VAL A 38 -1.96 -3.91 4.31
C VAL A 38 -0.87 -3.76 3.24
N ILE A 39 -0.96 -4.57 2.19
CA ILE A 39 -0.05 -4.55 1.06
C ILE A 39 -0.67 -3.71 -0.06
N GLY A 40 -0.02 -2.60 -0.41
CA GLY A 40 -0.38 -1.80 -1.58
C GLY A 40 0.16 -2.40 -2.87
N VAL A 41 -0.69 -2.47 -3.89
CA VAL A 41 -0.36 -3.01 -5.20
C VAL A 41 -0.94 -2.16 -6.32
N ASP A 42 -0.25 -2.14 -7.46
CA ASP A 42 -0.81 -1.71 -8.74
C ASP A 42 -1.38 -2.95 -9.46
N ASP A 43 -2.70 -3.08 -9.49
CA ASP A 43 -3.40 -4.23 -10.08
C ASP A 43 -3.63 -4.12 -11.60
N ALA A 44 -2.87 -3.24 -12.26
CA ALA A 44 -2.77 -3.13 -13.71
C ALA A 44 -1.37 -3.48 -14.23
N TYR A 45 -0.60 -4.30 -13.51
CA TYR A 45 0.81 -4.61 -13.81
C TYR A 45 1.11 -6.12 -13.95
N PRO A 46 0.50 -6.81 -14.94
CA PRO A 46 0.82 -8.21 -15.19
C PRO A 46 2.28 -8.40 -15.66
N PRO A 47 2.93 -9.52 -15.32
CA PRO A 47 2.38 -10.67 -14.58
C PRO A 47 2.54 -10.54 -13.05
N PHE A 48 2.99 -9.39 -12.53
CA PHE A 48 3.38 -9.23 -11.13
C PHE A 48 2.18 -9.07 -10.21
N THR A 49 1.33 -8.07 -10.49
CA THR A 49 0.07 -7.85 -9.79
C THR A 49 -0.97 -7.40 -10.79
N TYR A 50 -2.10 -8.08 -10.85
CA TYR A 50 -3.20 -7.73 -11.73
C TYR A 50 -4.53 -8.17 -11.14
N THR A 51 -5.61 -7.51 -11.55
CA THR A 51 -6.97 -7.98 -11.25
C THR A 51 -7.36 -9.09 -12.24
N ASP A 52 -7.70 -10.27 -11.70
CA ASP A 52 -8.08 -11.45 -12.46
C ASP A 52 -9.54 -11.39 -12.98
N ALA A 53 -9.97 -12.44 -13.68
CA ALA A 53 -11.32 -12.53 -14.23
C ALA A 53 -12.44 -12.56 -13.16
N ASN A 54 -12.09 -12.85 -11.90
CA ASN A 54 -13.01 -12.86 -10.77
C ASN A 54 -13.02 -11.52 -10.02
N GLY A 55 -12.25 -10.53 -10.46
CA GLY A 55 -12.12 -9.25 -9.78
C GLY A 55 -11.21 -9.29 -8.56
N GLN A 56 -10.32 -10.29 -8.45
CA GLN A 56 -9.39 -10.44 -7.33
C GLN A 56 -7.96 -10.10 -7.77
N VAL A 57 -7.18 -9.53 -6.86
CA VAL A 57 -5.74 -9.34 -7.07
C VAL A 57 -5.08 -10.71 -7.20
N SER A 58 -4.27 -10.88 -8.23
CA SER A 58 -3.50 -12.07 -8.54
C SER A 58 -2.14 -11.68 -9.16
N GLY A 59 -1.28 -12.67 -9.40
CA GLY A 59 0.02 -12.49 -10.03
C GLY A 59 1.19 -12.94 -9.15
N PHE A 60 2.39 -12.84 -9.73
CA PHE A 60 3.62 -13.34 -9.11
C PHE A 60 3.86 -12.74 -7.71
N ASP A 61 3.72 -11.42 -7.58
CA ASP A 61 3.99 -10.74 -6.31
C ASP A 61 2.88 -11.01 -5.29
N TYR A 62 1.63 -11.17 -5.73
CA TYR A 62 0.53 -11.62 -4.87
C TYR A 62 0.82 -13.00 -4.29
N ASP A 63 1.24 -13.95 -5.12
CA ASP A 63 1.57 -15.32 -4.69
C ASP A 63 2.76 -15.31 -3.72
N CYS A 64 3.83 -14.57 -4.04
CA CYS A 64 5.00 -14.40 -3.18
C CYS A 64 4.63 -13.80 -1.82
N ALA A 65 3.84 -12.73 -1.78
CA ALA A 65 3.43 -12.09 -0.54
C ALA A 65 2.58 -13.03 0.34
N ASN A 66 1.66 -13.80 -0.24
CA ASN A 66 0.87 -14.78 0.50
C ASN A 66 1.73 -15.95 1.03
N LEU A 67 2.73 -16.40 0.26
CA LEU A 67 3.67 -17.42 0.71
C LEU A 67 4.51 -16.93 1.90
N ILE A 68 5.04 -15.70 1.82
CA ILE A 68 5.76 -15.06 2.93
C ILE A 68 4.85 -14.93 4.15
N ALA A 69 3.61 -14.47 3.96
CA ALA A 69 2.66 -14.30 5.05
C ALA A 69 2.38 -15.63 5.78
N ARG A 70 2.22 -16.72 5.02
CA ARG A 70 2.03 -18.06 5.57
C ARG A 70 3.28 -18.56 6.32
N ASP A 71 4.46 -18.37 5.74
CA ASP A 71 5.73 -18.80 6.35
C ASP A 71 6.02 -18.07 7.68
N GLN A 72 5.63 -16.79 7.75
CA GLN A 72 5.87 -15.93 8.91
C GLN A 72 4.70 -15.92 9.93
N ASP A 73 3.63 -16.68 9.68
CA ASP A 73 2.40 -16.70 10.50
C ASP A 73 1.79 -15.30 10.72
N ILE A 74 1.75 -14.48 9.66
CA ILE A 74 1.15 -13.15 9.66
C ILE A 74 -0.07 -13.06 8.73
N LYS A 75 -0.96 -12.11 9.02
CA LYS A 75 -2.12 -11.81 8.18
C LYS A 75 -1.81 -10.65 7.25
N VAL A 76 -2.16 -10.80 5.98
CA VAL A 76 -2.03 -9.75 4.96
C VAL A 76 -3.34 -9.53 4.23
N ILE A 77 -3.61 -8.29 3.83
CA ILE A 77 -4.66 -7.94 2.87
C ILE A 77 -4.07 -7.06 1.77
N PHE A 78 -4.65 -7.10 0.58
CA PHE A 78 -4.17 -6.34 -0.58
C PHE A 78 -5.09 -5.14 -0.83
N LYS A 79 -4.50 -3.97 -1.08
CA LYS A 79 -5.20 -2.73 -1.46
C LYS A 79 -4.68 -2.27 -2.82
N SER A 80 -5.52 -2.42 -3.85
CA SER A 80 -5.24 -1.89 -5.19
C SER A 80 -5.27 -0.37 -5.20
N MET A 81 -4.32 0.25 -5.89
CA MET A 81 -4.25 1.69 -6.14
C MET A 81 -3.35 2.00 -7.34
N ASN A 82 -3.35 3.25 -7.80
CA ASN A 82 -2.42 3.65 -8.85
C ASN A 82 -0.99 3.59 -8.34
N ARG A 83 -0.07 3.21 -9.23
CA ARG A 83 1.36 3.10 -8.93
C ARG A 83 1.97 4.36 -8.31
N GLU A 84 1.55 5.54 -8.78
CA GLU A 84 2.07 6.83 -8.29
C GLU A 84 1.62 7.17 -6.86
N ASP A 85 0.53 6.57 -6.40
CA ASP A 85 -0.02 6.81 -5.07
C ASP A 85 0.66 5.94 -4.00
N LEU A 86 1.27 4.81 -4.40
CA LEU A 86 1.84 3.80 -3.49
C LEU A 86 2.80 4.39 -2.45
N LEU A 87 3.75 5.23 -2.86
CA LEU A 87 4.73 5.79 -1.93
C LEU A 87 4.08 6.74 -0.91
N ASN A 88 3.10 7.52 -1.33
CA ASN A 88 2.39 8.43 -0.44
C ASN A 88 1.46 7.66 0.50
N ALA A 89 0.76 6.64 0.01
CA ALA A 89 -0.04 5.75 0.84
C ALA A 89 0.82 5.07 1.93
N LEU A 90 2.04 4.64 1.58
CA LEU A 90 3.00 4.09 2.55
C LEU A 90 3.41 5.13 3.60
N LYS A 91 3.80 6.33 3.16
CA LYS A 91 4.20 7.44 4.06
C LYS A 91 3.09 7.85 5.02
N ASN A 92 1.84 7.82 4.56
CA ASN A 92 0.67 8.19 5.35
C ASN A 92 0.16 7.06 6.25
N GLY A 93 0.76 5.86 6.17
CA GLY A 93 0.34 4.69 6.94
C GLY A 93 -0.97 4.07 6.47
N GLU A 94 -1.40 4.34 5.23
CA GLU A 94 -2.57 3.69 4.63
C GLU A 94 -2.28 2.26 4.16
N ILE A 95 -1.01 1.98 3.86
CA ILE A 95 -0.47 0.65 3.58
C ILE A 95 0.80 0.46 4.42
N ASP A 96 1.10 -0.78 4.77
CA ASP A 96 2.32 -1.14 5.51
C ASP A 96 3.47 -1.52 4.56
N ILE A 97 3.14 -2.07 3.38
CA ILE A 97 4.11 -2.67 2.46
C ILE A 97 3.72 -2.34 1.01
N ILE A 98 4.71 -2.08 0.16
CA ILE A 98 4.52 -2.07 -1.30
C ILE A 98 5.14 -3.35 -1.86
N TYR A 99 4.35 -4.17 -2.56
CA TYR A 99 4.84 -5.42 -3.14
C TYR A 99 4.20 -5.65 -4.53
N SER A 100 4.73 -4.93 -5.53
CA SER A 100 4.19 -4.83 -6.90
C SER A 100 5.29 -4.34 -7.86
N ALA A 101 6.32 -5.18 -8.04
CA ALA A 101 7.51 -4.96 -8.87
C ALA A 101 8.16 -3.58 -8.67
N TYR A 102 8.19 -3.16 -7.41
CA TYR A 102 8.50 -1.77 -7.06
C TYR A 102 10.02 -1.58 -6.99
N SER A 103 10.57 -0.93 -8.03
CA SER A 103 12.02 -0.78 -8.15
C SER A 103 12.62 0.06 -7.01
N LYS A 104 13.71 -0.45 -6.42
CA LYS A 104 14.58 0.30 -5.53
C LYS A 104 15.34 1.39 -6.30
N THR A 105 15.28 2.62 -5.80
CA THR A 105 16.10 3.75 -6.27
C THR A 105 16.68 4.49 -5.06
N PRO A 106 17.79 5.24 -5.21
CA PRO A 106 18.33 6.05 -4.12
C PRO A 106 17.29 6.99 -3.51
N GLU A 107 16.58 7.75 -4.34
CA GLU A 107 15.52 8.68 -3.91
C GLU A 107 14.43 7.98 -3.10
N ARG A 108 13.94 6.82 -3.55
CA ARG A 108 12.92 6.07 -2.79
C ARG A 108 13.48 5.56 -1.47
N ALA A 109 14.75 5.15 -1.43
CA ALA A 109 15.40 4.65 -0.22
C ALA A 109 15.57 5.73 0.87
N GLU A 110 15.47 7.02 0.52
CA GLU A 110 15.40 8.10 1.51
C GLU A 110 14.06 8.15 2.25
N SER A 111 13.01 7.59 1.65
CA SER A 111 11.63 7.66 2.13
C SER A 111 11.06 6.34 2.65
N MET A 112 11.70 5.20 2.36
CA MET A 112 11.23 3.88 2.74
C MET A 112 12.38 2.87 2.85
N LEU A 113 12.16 1.80 3.61
CA LEU A 113 13.04 0.65 3.64
C LEU A 113 12.69 -0.32 2.50
N PHE A 114 13.71 -1.01 1.98
CA PHE A 114 13.55 -2.07 0.98
C PHE A 114 14.00 -3.39 1.57
N SER A 115 13.32 -4.47 1.17
CA SER A 115 13.82 -5.83 1.36
C SER A 115 15.05 -6.10 0.50
N ASP A 116 15.58 -7.32 0.62
CA ASP A 116 16.46 -7.85 -0.42
C ASP A 116 15.74 -7.85 -1.78
N VAL A 117 16.51 -7.59 -2.83
CA VAL A 117 16.00 -7.53 -4.20
C VAL A 117 15.68 -8.94 -4.67
N TYR A 118 14.41 -9.20 -4.97
CA TYR A 118 13.95 -10.51 -5.45
C TYR A 118 13.90 -10.62 -6.99
N TRP A 119 13.95 -9.49 -7.71
CA TRP A 119 13.87 -9.47 -9.17
C TRP A 119 14.65 -8.29 -9.76
N VAL A 120 15.36 -8.52 -10.88
CA VAL A 120 16.14 -7.51 -11.61
C VAL A 120 15.67 -7.43 -13.05
N THR A 121 15.40 -6.21 -13.55
CA THR A 121 14.95 -5.96 -14.92
C THR A 121 15.76 -4.87 -15.60
N ASN A 122 15.89 -4.97 -16.92
CA ASN A 122 16.34 -3.88 -17.78
C ASN A 122 15.15 -3.11 -18.37
N LYS A 123 15.39 -1.87 -18.81
CA LYS A 123 14.40 -1.06 -19.53
C LYS A 123 14.48 -1.35 -21.03
N ALA A 124 13.33 -1.28 -21.71
CA ALA A 124 13.24 -1.40 -23.15
C ALA A 124 12.11 -0.50 -23.68
N PHE A 125 12.23 -0.10 -24.94
CA PHE A 125 11.14 0.54 -25.68
C PHE A 125 10.39 -0.50 -26.50
N ALA A 126 9.06 -0.46 -26.41
CA ALA A 126 8.18 -1.22 -27.26
C ALA A 126 7.57 -0.30 -28.32
N VAL A 127 7.56 -0.73 -29.57
CA VAL A 127 6.94 -0.01 -30.70
C VAL A 127 5.96 -0.93 -31.41
N LYS A 128 5.02 -0.34 -32.16
CA LYS A 128 4.07 -1.11 -32.98
C LYS A 128 4.84 -1.92 -34.03
N THR A 129 4.40 -3.16 -34.28
CA THR A 129 4.93 -3.99 -35.38
C THR A 129 4.89 -3.22 -36.69
N GLY A 130 6.01 -3.21 -37.42
CA GLY A 130 6.17 -2.46 -38.66
C GLY A 130 6.50 -0.97 -38.49
N SER A 131 6.72 -0.48 -37.27
CA SER A 131 7.23 0.87 -37.03
C SER A 131 8.64 1.04 -37.60
N GLU A 132 8.89 2.19 -38.24
CA GLU A 132 10.23 2.59 -38.69
C GLU A 132 11.03 3.35 -37.63
N LEU A 133 10.45 3.56 -36.43
CA LEU A 133 11.12 4.28 -35.33
C LEU A 133 12.41 3.57 -34.92
N LYS A 134 13.48 4.35 -34.81
CA LYS A 134 14.78 3.89 -34.33
C LYS A 134 15.10 4.52 -32.99
N MET A 135 16.03 3.92 -32.26
CA MET A 135 16.56 4.49 -31.02
C MET A 135 17.10 5.92 -31.22
N GLU A 136 17.67 6.22 -32.38
CA GLU A 136 18.14 7.57 -32.71
C GLU A 136 17.00 8.61 -32.74
N ASP A 137 15.80 8.21 -33.20
CA ASP A 137 14.65 9.12 -33.22
C ASP A 137 14.15 9.42 -31.81
N ILE A 138 14.18 8.40 -30.93
CA ILE A 138 13.86 8.53 -29.51
C ILE A 138 14.86 9.48 -28.83
N ASN A 139 16.16 9.26 -29.02
CA ASN A 139 17.22 10.07 -28.42
C ASN A 139 17.22 11.53 -28.92
N ARG A 140 16.71 11.78 -30.13
CA ARG A 140 16.55 13.14 -30.69
C ARG A 140 15.22 13.81 -30.33
N GLY A 141 14.41 13.20 -29.45
CA GLY A 141 13.11 13.75 -29.06
C GLY A 141 12.08 13.78 -30.19
N ARG A 142 12.22 12.94 -31.22
CA ARG A 142 11.32 12.90 -32.39
C ARG A 142 10.16 11.92 -32.22
N ALA A 143 10.13 11.19 -31.11
CA ALA A 143 9.08 10.23 -30.78
C ALA A 143 8.19 10.75 -29.64
N ILE A 144 6.90 10.45 -29.70
CA ILE A 144 6.00 10.59 -28.56
C ILE A 144 6.16 9.34 -27.70
N ILE A 145 6.58 9.52 -26.44
CA ILE A 145 6.88 8.42 -25.53
C ILE A 145 5.82 8.36 -24.43
N GLY A 146 5.19 7.21 -24.29
CA GLY A 146 4.35 6.89 -23.15
C GLY A 146 5.13 6.08 -22.11
N ALA A 147 4.98 6.45 -20.85
CA ALA A 147 5.49 5.67 -19.72
C ALA A 147 4.49 5.76 -18.55
N GLN A 148 4.42 4.70 -17.74
CA GLN A 148 3.52 4.67 -16.59
C GLN A 148 3.96 5.68 -15.54
N ALA A 149 3.03 6.51 -15.06
CA ALA A 149 3.33 7.49 -14.02
C ALA A 149 3.83 6.82 -12.73
N GLY A 150 4.74 7.52 -12.04
CA GLY A 150 5.45 6.98 -10.88
C GLY A 150 6.42 5.84 -11.20
N SER A 151 6.63 5.45 -12.47
CA SER A 151 7.61 4.41 -12.87
C SER A 151 9.02 4.96 -13.04
N THR A 152 10.02 4.12 -12.73
CA THR A 152 11.42 4.47 -13.01
C THR A 152 11.69 4.67 -14.50
N SER A 153 10.80 4.19 -15.39
CA SER A 153 10.88 4.46 -16.82
C SER A 153 10.33 5.83 -17.17
N ALA A 154 9.27 6.28 -16.51
CA ALA A 154 8.78 7.66 -16.65
C ALA A 154 9.80 8.67 -16.09
N ASP A 155 10.41 8.36 -14.95
CA ASP A 155 11.46 9.19 -14.36
C ASP A 155 12.65 9.32 -15.34
N TRP A 156 13.13 8.19 -15.87
CA TRP A 156 14.22 8.16 -16.84
C TRP A 156 13.92 8.94 -18.11
N VAL A 157 12.70 8.83 -18.66
CA VAL A 157 12.31 9.58 -19.86
C VAL A 157 12.33 11.08 -19.58
N LYS A 158 11.89 11.53 -18.41
CA LYS A 158 11.91 12.95 -18.05
C LYS A 158 13.35 13.45 -17.92
N THR A 159 14.18 12.77 -17.15
CA THR A 159 15.54 13.24 -16.83
C THR A 159 16.49 13.16 -18.03
N GLU A 160 16.43 12.08 -18.80
CA GLU A 160 17.43 11.79 -19.84
C GLU A 160 17.02 12.21 -21.26
N LEU A 161 15.74 12.54 -21.50
CA LEU A 161 15.26 12.95 -22.82
C LEU A 161 14.58 14.32 -22.87
N ILE A 162 13.99 14.80 -21.76
CA ILE A 162 13.22 16.05 -21.74
C ILE A 162 14.00 17.17 -21.04
N ASP A 163 14.51 16.90 -19.84
CA ASP A 163 15.18 17.90 -19.00
C ASP A 163 16.68 18.10 -19.36
N THR A 164 17.12 17.47 -20.45
CA THR A 164 18.50 17.47 -20.97
C THR A 164 18.74 18.63 -21.93
#